data_AF-A0A4Q2Y417-F1
#
_entry.id   AF-A0A4Q2Y417-F1
#
_cell.length_a   1.000
_cell.length_b   1.000
_cell.length_c   1.000
_cell.angle_alpha   90.00
_cell.angle_beta   90.00
_cell.angle_gamma   90.00
#
_symmetry.space_group_name_H-M   'P 1'
#
loop_
_entity.id
_entity.type
_entity.pdbx_description
1 polymer ?
#
loop_
_entity_poly.entity_id
_entity_poly.type
_entity_poly.pdbx_seq_one_letter_code
_entity_poly.pdbx_strand_id
1 'polypeptide(L)'
;MKTRSIHRRSGFTLIELLVVIAIIAVLASAGFGVGMKVQNTARKTVAESAARNIVHAVNSFYADYSAMPVPTGTASTQGGTKFETESGDGLKVLQILLGMEEEINTRKVKYLDVPEAKGKKAGIVLSKSGKEVSGLFDPWGNPFSIILDTDYAERLEFKPSKSLVTLNGRRCAVFSAGQDKKLGTADDVKTW
;
A
#
# COMPACT_ATOMS: atom_id res chain seq x y z
N MET A 1 23.77 62.68 -44.63
CA MET A 1 24.39 61.34 -44.72
C MET A 1 23.92 60.50 -43.53
N LYS A 2 23.20 59.41 -43.75
CA LYS A 2 22.73 58.50 -42.67
C LYS A 2 23.64 57.27 -42.63
N THR A 3 24.49 57.17 -41.62
CA THR A 3 25.34 56.00 -41.37
C THR A 3 24.51 54.88 -40.76
N ARG A 4 24.34 53.77 -41.49
CA ARG A 4 23.68 52.56 -40.98
C ARG A 4 24.66 51.79 -40.08
N SER A 5 24.30 51.65 -38.80
CA SER A 5 24.99 50.76 -37.85
C SER A 5 24.72 49.30 -38.23
N ILE A 6 25.77 48.57 -38.61
CA ILE A 6 25.71 47.13 -38.89
C ILE A 6 25.85 46.42 -37.54
N HIS A 7 24.73 46.03 -36.94
CA HIS A 7 24.74 45.11 -35.80
C HIS A 7 25.25 43.74 -36.29
N ARG A 8 26.48 43.38 -35.92
CA ARG A 8 27.00 42.03 -36.14
C ARG A 8 26.20 41.07 -35.26
N ARG A 9 25.42 40.18 -35.88
CA ARG A 9 24.80 39.06 -35.17
C ARG A 9 25.92 38.10 -34.77
N SER A 10 26.22 37.99 -33.48
CA SER A 10 27.11 36.95 -32.97
C SER A 10 26.36 35.61 -33.06
N GLY A 11 26.84 34.72 -33.93
CA GLY A 11 26.38 33.34 -33.96
C GLY A 11 27.06 32.53 -32.87
N PHE A 12 26.36 31.53 -32.32
CA PHE A 12 26.96 30.54 -31.43
C PHE A 12 28.00 29.71 -32.17
N THR A 13 29.14 29.47 -31.53
CA THR A 13 30.13 28.52 -32.04
C THR A 13 29.69 27.09 -31.72
N LEU A 14 30.09 26.12 -32.56
CA LEU A 14 29.81 24.71 -32.32
C LEU A 14 30.38 24.23 -30.98
N ILE A 15 31.53 24.78 -30.56
CA ILE A 15 32.18 24.41 -29.30
C ILE A 15 31.37 24.87 -28.08
N GLU A 16 30.77 26.06 -28.13
CA GLU A 16 29.91 26.56 -27.05
C GLU A 16 28.66 25.69 -26.91
N LEU A 17 28.03 25.31 -28.02
CA LEU A 17 26.88 24.41 -27.99
C LEU A 17 27.27 23.02 -27.47
N LEU A 18 28.44 22.52 -27.87
CA LEU A 18 28.94 21.21 -27.45
C LEU A 18 29.26 21.15 -25.94
N VAL A 19 29.85 22.21 -25.39
CA VAL A 19 30.11 22.30 -23.95
C VAL A 19 28.79 22.33 -23.16
N VAL A 20 27.78 23.06 -23.64
CA VAL A 20 26.48 23.15 -22.94
C VAL A 20 25.79 21.79 -22.89
N ILE A 21 25.72 21.06 -24.00
CA ILE A 21 25.12 19.71 -23.99
C ILE A 21 25.93 18.73 -23.14
N ALA A 22 27.26 18.87 -23.09
CA ALA A 22 28.11 18.04 -22.23
C ALA A 22 27.82 18.29 -20.74
N ILE A 23 27.67 19.55 -20.33
CA ILE A 23 27.29 19.91 -18.96
C ILE A 23 25.88 19.39 -18.62
N ILE A 24 24.91 19.56 -19.53
CA ILE A 24 23.53 19.05 -19.34
C ILE A 24 23.54 17.52 -19.20
N ALA A 25 24.33 16.80 -20.01
CA ALA A 25 24.42 15.34 -19.94
C ALA A 25 24.99 14.86 -18.59
N VAL A 26 26.03 15.50 -18.07
CA VAL A 26 26.60 15.20 -16.75
C VAL A 26 25.57 15.46 -15.65
N LEU A 27 24.92 16.63 -15.65
CA LEU A 27 23.92 16.98 -14.64
C LEU A 27 22.68 16.05 -14.69
N ALA A 28 22.21 15.73 -15.89
CA ALA A 28 21.10 14.82 -16.09
C ALA A 28 21.43 13.41 -15.58
N SER A 29 22.62 12.89 -15.91
CA SER A 29 23.06 11.55 -15.46
C SER A 29 23.10 11.42 -13.93
N ALA A 30 23.54 12.46 -13.22
CA ALA A 30 23.54 12.49 -11.75
C ALA A 30 22.12 12.58 -11.17
N GLY A 31 21.22 13.32 -11.82
CA GLY A 31 19.83 13.52 -11.37
C GLY A 31 18.93 12.28 -11.51
N PHE A 32 19.08 11.51 -12.59
CA PHE A 32 18.18 10.37 -12.88
C PHE A 32 18.27 9.25 -11.84
N GLY A 33 19.44 8.96 -11.29
CA GLY A 33 19.64 7.84 -10.35
C GLY A 33 18.91 8.01 -9.01
N VAL A 34 18.77 9.24 -8.52
CA VAL A 34 18.15 9.53 -7.21
C VAL A 34 16.63 9.41 -7.25
N GLY A 35 16.01 9.77 -8.38
CA GLY A 35 14.55 9.80 -8.54
C GLY A 35 13.88 8.44 -8.32
N MET A 36 14.49 7.36 -8.80
CA MET A 36 13.92 6.01 -8.67
C MET A 36 13.88 5.52 -7.22
N LYS A 37 14.91 5.83 -6.43
CA LYS A 37 14.98 5.44 -5.01
C LYS A 37 13.92 6.17 -4.19
N VAL A 38 13.79 7.49 -4.39
CA VAL A 38 12.79 8.32 -3.71
C VAL A 38 11.37 7.85 -4.03
N GLN A 39 11.09 7.54 -5.30
CA GLN A 39 9.79 7.03 -5.70
C GLN A 39 9.46 5.68 -5.02
N ASN A 40 10.43 4.79 -4.90
CA ASN A 40 10.21 3.49 -4.25
C ASN A 40 9.98 3.64 -2.74
N THR A 41 10.74 4.51 -2.08
CA THR A 41 10.52 4.84 -0.66
C THR A 41 9.12 5.42 -0.45
N ALA A 42 8.68 6.35 -1.30
CA ALA A 42 7.33 6.92 -1.22
C ALA A 42 6.24 5.84 -1.39
N ARG A 43 6.42 4.90 -2.33
CA ARG A 43 5.52 3.75 -2.49
C ARG A 43 5.50 2.87 -1.23
N LYS A 44 6.66 2.57 -0.65
CA LYS A 44 6.73 1.80 0.59
C LYS A 44 5.99 2.50 1.74
N THR A 45 6.16 3.81 1.89
CA THR A 45 5.42 4.60 2.89
C THR A 45 3.91 4.55 2.67
N VAL A 46 3.43 4.62 1.42
CA VAL A 46 1.99 4.48 1.11
C VAL A 46 1.48 3.10 1.50
N ALA A 47 2.23 2.04 1.19
CA ALA A 47 1.87 0.66 1.55
C ALA A 47 1.84 0.46 3.07
N GLU A 48 2.84 0.97 3.79
CA GLU A 48 2.90 0.92 5.25
C GLU A 48 1.74 1.69 5.89
N SER A 49 1.41 2.87 5.36
CA SER A 49 0.25 3.65 5.82
C SER A 49 -1.06 2.88 5.60
N ALA A 50 -1.25 2.27 4.43
CA ALA A 50 -2.44 1.46 4.16
C ALA A 50 -2.55 0.27 5.12
N ALA A 51 -1.44 -0.46 5.35
CA ALA A 51 -1.41 -1.59 6.28
C ALA A 51 -1.72 -1.16 7.73
N ARG A 52 -1.19 0.00 8.17
CA ARG A 52 -1.50 0.58 9.49
C ARG A 52 -2.95 1.02 9.61
N ASN A 53 -3.53 1.60 8.55
CA ASN A 53 -4.95 1.97 8.53
C ASN A 53 -5.85 0.75 8.71
N ILE A 54 -5.50 -0.41 8.13
CA ILE A 54 -6.24 -1.67 8.36
C ILE A 54 -6.15 -2.09 9.83
N VAL A 55 -4.95 -2.10 10.42
CA VAL A 55 -4.79 -2.45 11.85
C VAL A 55 -5.60 -1.51 12.74
N HIS A 56 -5.57 -0.20 12.45
CA HIS A 56 -6.35 0.78 13.19
C HIS A 56 -7.86 0.57 13.03
N ALA A 57 -8.32 0.27 11.82
CA ALA A 57 -9.72 -0.02 11.53
C ALA A 57 -10.20 -1.27 12.30
N VAL A 58 -9.41 -2.33 12.32
CA VAL A 58 -9.71 -3.56 13.08
C VAL A 58 -9.78 -3.27 14.59
N ASN A 59 -8.81 -2.53 15.13
CA ASN A 59 -8.81 -2.19 16.56
C ASN A 59 -10.00 -1.30 16.93
N SER A 60 -10.38 -0.36 16.05
CA SER A 60 -11.54 0.52 16.27
C SER A 60 -12.85 -0.26 16.18
N PHE A 61 -12.97 -1.18 15.21
CA PHE A 61 -14.10 -2.09 15.12
C PHE A 61 -14.22 -2.95 16.38
N TYR A 62 -13.11 -3.52 16.86
CA TYR A 62 -13.09 -4.30 18.09
C TYR A 62 -13.50 -3.45 19.31
N ALA A 63 -13.05 -2.19 19.40
CA ALA A 63 -13.45 -1.32 20.50
C ALA A 63 -14.97 -1.07 20.54
N ASP A 64 -15.62 -0.98 19.37
CA ASP A 64 -17.06 -0.71 19.28
C ASP A 64 -17.94 -1.95 19.43
N TYR A 65 -17.48 -3.10 18.92
CA TYR A 65 -18.29 -4.33 18.86
C TYR A 65 -17.78 -5.45 19.77
N SER A 66 -16.60 -5.31 20.40
CA SER A 66 -15.91 -6.35 21.19
C SER A 66 -15.73 -7.68 20.44
N ALA A 67 -15.75 -7.64 19.10
CA ALA A 67 -15.64 -8.79 18.22
C ALA A 67 -14.69 -8.47 17.06
N MET A 68 -14.07 -9.50 16.49
CA MET A 68 -13.24 -9.34 15.29
C MET A 68 -14.11 -9.17 14.03
N PRO A 69 -13.67 -8.38 13.03
CA PRO A 69 -14.40 -8.16 11.79
C PRO A 69 -14.24 -9.35 10.83
N VAL A 70 -14.69 -10.54 11.24
CA VAL A 70 -14.64 -11.78 10.47
C VAL A 70 -16.04 -12.22 10.06
N PRO A 71 -16.25 -12.72 8.83
CA PRO A 71 -17.58 -13.15 8.40
C PRO A 71 -18.11 -14.31 9.23
N THR A 72 -19.43 -14.41 9.33
CA THR A 72 -20.11 -15.47 10.09
C THR A 72 -19.68 -16.85 9.60
N GLY A 73 -19.35 -17.75 10.53
CA GLY A 73 -18.90 -19.11 10.23
C GLY A 73 -17.41 -19.25 9.93
N THR A 74 -16.61 -18.19 10.07
CA THR A 74 -15.16 -18.28 9.97
C THR A 74 -14.58 -19.15 11.08
N ALA A 75 -13.78 -20.16 10.70
CA ALA A 75 -13.09 -20.99 11.67
C ALA A 75 -12.01 -20.20 12.42
N SER A 76 -12.05 -20.25 13.74
CA SER A 76 -10.99 -19.73 14.60
C SER A 76 -9.75 -20.63 14.47
N THR A 77 -8.59 -20.03 14.20
CA THR A 77 -7.30 -20.73 14.15
C THR A 77 -6.45 -20.27 15.32
N GLN A 78 -5.86 -21.21 16.07
CA GLN A 78 -4.92 -20.87 17.14
C GLN A 78 -3.75 -20.05 16.59
N GLY A 79 -3.48 -18.89 17.20
CA GLY A 79 -2.44 -17.96 16.74
C GLY A 79 -2.88 -17.05 15.60
N GLY A 80 -4.18 -16.99 15.30
CA GLY A 80 -4.79 -16.06 14.37
C GLY A 80 -5.10 -16.63 12.99
N THR A 81 -6.19 -16.12 12.41
CA THR A 81 -6.68 -16.53 11.08
C THR A 81 -6.14 -15.58 10.00
N LYS A 82 -5.59 -16.14 8.91
CA LYS A 82 -5.10 -15.37 7.75
C LYS A 82 -6.23 -15.12 6.74
N PHE A 83 -6.34 -13.88 6.29
CA PHE A 83 -7.22 -13.42 5.22
C PHE A 83 -6.43 -12.68 4.14
N GLU A 84 -6.76 -12.91 2.88
CA GLU A 84 -6.13 -12.22 1.74
C GLU A 84 -7.10 -11.21 1.13
N THR A 85 -6.65 -9.99 0.88
CA THR A 85 -7.53 -8.90 0.42
C THR A 85 -7.99 -9.00 -1.03
N GLU A 86 -7.65 -10.05 -1.77
CA GLU A 86 -8.13 -10.28 -3.14
C GLU A 86 -9.12 -11.48 -3.24
N SER A 87 -9.26 -12.30 -2.18
CA SER A 87 -10.04 -13.53 -2.28
C SER A 87 -10.85 -13.89 -1.03
N GLY A 88 -11.97 -14.58 -1.27
CA GLY A 88 -12.78 -15.26 -0.25
C GLY A 88 -13.21 -14.35 0.90
N ASP A 89 -12.94 -14.81 2.13
CA ASP A 89 -13.37 -14.14 3.35
C ASP A 89 -12.62 -12.83 3.61
N GLY A 90 -11.43 -12.62 3.03
CA GLY A 90 -10.72 -11.34 3.17
C GLY A 90 -11.42 -10.17 2.47
N LEU A 91 -12.18 -10.43 1.40
CA LEU A 91 -13.04 -9.42 0.79
C LEU A 91 -14.19 -9.03 1.72
N LYS A 92 -14.75 -10.01 2.44
CA LYS A 92 -15.82 -9.76 3.43
C LYS A 92 -15.30 -8.97 4.63
N VAL A 93 -14.10 -9.30 5.12
CA VAL A 93 -13.41 -8.50 6.16
C VAL A 93 -13.30 -7.03 5.74
N LEU A 94 -12.91 -6.77 4.48
CA LEU A 94 -12.87 -5.40 3.96
C LEU A 94 -14.27 -4.76 3.88
N GLN A 95 -15.28 -5.48 3.41
CA GLN A 95 -16.66 -4.98 3.33
C GLN A 95 -17.21 -4.59 4.71
N ILE A 96 -16.94 -5.41 5.75
CA ILE A 96 -17.30 -5.12 7.14
C ILE A 96 -16.62 -3.83 7.61
N LEU A 97 -15.30 -3.71 7.40
CA LEU A 97 -14.52 -2.54 7.81
C LEU A 97 -14.87 -1.26 7.04
N LEU A 98 -15.40 -1.38 5.82
CA LEU A 98 -15.86 -0.25 5.01
C LEU A 98 -17.33 0.12 5.29
N GLY A 99 -18.03 -0.66 6.13
CA GLY A 99 -19.45 -0.43 6.44
C GLY A 99 -20.39 -0.73 5.27
N MET A 100 -19.96 -1.60 4.34
CA MET A 100 -20.76 -2.01 3.18
C MET A 100 -21.68 -3.21 3.49
N GLU A 101 -21.43 -3.90 4.59
CA GLU A 101 -22.19 -5.05 5.07
C GLU A 101 -22.93 -4.69 6.37
N GLU A 102 -24.11 -5.29 6.58
CA GLU A 102 -25.04 -4.95 7.66
C GLU A 102 -25.17 -6.04 8.74
N GLU A 103 -24.64 -7.24 8.51
CA GLU A 103 -24.79 -8.37 9.42
C GLU A 103 -23.92 -8.18 10.66
N ILE A 104 -22.66 -7.80 10.46
CA ILE A 104 -21.69 -7.64 11.53
C ILE A 104 -21.55 -6.17 11.92
N ASN A 105 -21.43 -5.28 10.92
CA ASN A 105 -21.37 -3.84 11.16
C ASN A 105 -22.75 -3.18 11.04
N THR A 106 -23.63 -3.50 11.98
CA THR A 106 -25.03 -2.99 12.00
C THR A 106 -25.14 -1.46 11.97
N ARG A 107 -24.13 -0.74 12.47
CA ARG A 107 -24.09 0.73 12.48
C ARG A 107 -23.60 1.35 11.17
N LYS A 108 -23.15 0.55 10.19
CA LYS A 108 -22.58 1.00 8.90
C LYS A 108 -21.46 2.03 9.08
N VAL A 109 -20.68 1.91 10.15
CA VAL A 109 -19.58 2.81 10.43
C VAL A 109 -18.41 2.44 9.52
N LYS A 110 -17.87 3.43 8.80
CA LYS A 110 -16.67 3.24 8.00
C LYS A 110 -15.44 3.32 8.91
N TYR A 111 -14.82 2.18 9.20
CA TYR A 111 -13.61 2.09 10.00
C TYR A 111 -12.33 2.20 9.16
N LEU A 112 -12.39 1.70 7.92
CA LEU A 112 -11.24 1.72 7.01
C LEU A 112 -11.35 2.90 6.04
N ASP A 113 -10.39 3.81 6.11
CA ASP A 113 -10.21 4.85 5.11
C ASP A 113 -8.92 4.61 4.30
N VAL A 114 -9.11 4.29 3.03
CA VAL A 114 -8.05 4.03 2.06
C VAL A 114 -8.43 4.67 0.72
N PRO A 115 -7.44 5.20 -0.03
CA PRO A 115 -7.70 5.78 -1.34
C PRO A 115 -8.24 4.72 -2.31
N GLU A 116 -9.03 5.15 -3.28
CA GLU A 116 -9.44 4.30 -4.40
C GLU A 116 -8.23 4.00 -5.30
N ALA A 117 -8.10 2.75 -5.71
CA ALA A 117 -6.98 2.29 -6.51
C ALA A 117 -7.02 2.91 -7.91
N LYS A 118 -5.87 3.37 -8.39
CA LYS A 118 -5.70 3.70 -9.81
C LYS A 118 -5.39 2.42 -10.57
N GLY A 119 -6.45 1.71 -10.99
CA GLY A 119 -6.34 0.35 -11.51
C GLY A 119 -6.18 -0.65 -10.36
N LYS A 120 -5.21 -1.56 -10.42
CA LYS A 120 -4.88 -2.50 -9.31
C LYS A 120 -3.72 -2.01 -8.45
N LYS A 121 -3.59 -0.71 -8.18
CA LYS A 121 -2.42 -0.16 -7.44
C LYS A 121 -2.82 0.89 -6.42
N ALA A 122 -2.17 0.83 -5.26
CA ALA A 122 -2.20 1.83 -4.19
C ALA A 122 -3.61 2.20 -3.73
N GLY A 123 -4.44 1.21 -3.40
CA GLY A 123 -5.80 1.50 -2.93
C GLY A 123 -6.77 0.35 -3.05
N ILE A 124 -8.02 0.66 -2.75
CA ILE A 124 -9.15 -0.25 -2.87
C ILE A 124 -9.72 -0.26 -4.29
N VAL A 125 -9.99 -1.46 -4.80
CA VAL A 125 -10.71 -1.67 -6.05
C VAL A 125 -12.14 -2.03 -5.70
N LEU A 126 -13.08 -1.21 -6.16
CA LEU A 126 -14.50 -1.48 -6.08
C LEU A 126 -14.95 -2.14 -7.39
N SER A 127 -15.87 -3.10 -7.30
CA SER A 127 -16.53 -3.68 -8.47
C SER A 127 -17.35 -2.61 -9.20
N LYS A 128 -17.59 -2.78 -10.51
CA LYS A 128 -18.28 -1.80 -11.38
C LYS A 128 -19.67 -1.38 -10.87
N SER A 129 -20.27 -2.17 -9.99
CA SER A 129 -21.56 -1.89 -9.35
C SER A 129 -21.47 -1.01 -8.09
N GLY A 130 -20.26 -0.66 -7.62
CA GLY A 130 -20.01 0.15 -6.41
C GLY A 130 -20.39 -0.51 -5.08
N LYS A 131 -20.94 -1.73 -5.12
CA LYS A 131 -21.49 -2.45 -3.96
C LYS A 131 -20.59 -3.55 -3.40
N GLU A 132 -19.55 -3.94 -4.13
CA GLU A 132 -18.65 -5.02 -3.74
C GLU A 132 -17.19 -4.58 -3.81
N VAL A 133 -16.42 -4.97 -2.81
CA VAL A 133 -14.97 -4.78 -2.79
C VAL A 133 -14.33 -5.90 -3.61
N SER A 134 -13.58 -5.54 -4.64
CA SER A 134 -12.77 -6.48 -5.43
C SER A 134 -11.38 -6.69 -4.85
N GLY A 135 -10.90 -5.76 -4.02
CA GLY A 135 -9.74 -5.99 -3.17
C GLY A 135 -8.97 -4.73 -2.81
N LEU A 136 -8.00 -4.87 -1.91
CA LEU A 136 -7.10 -3.79 -1.49
C LEU A 136 -5.67 -4.14 -1.86
N PHE A 137 -5.01 -3.26 -2.60
CA PHE A 137 -3.70 -3.51 -3.19
C PHE A 137 -2.66 -2.49 -2.75
N ASP A 138 -1.42 -2.96 -2.59
CA ASP A 138 -0.25 -2.11 -2.41
C ASP A 138 0.08 -1.30 -3.70
N PRO A 139 1.04 -0.37 -3.66
CA PRO A 139 1.43 0.41 -4.84
C PRO A 139 2.06 -0.40 -5.99
N TRP A 140 2.42 -1.66 -5.76
CA TRP A 140 2.97 -2.57 -6.76
C TRP A 140 1.91 -3.53 -7.33
N GLY A 141 0.72 -3.53 -6.72
CA GLY A 141 -0.45 -4.31 -7.11
C GLY A 141 -0.56 -5.69 -6.47
N ASN A 142 0.11 -5.90 -5.34
CA ASN A 142 -0.05 -7.12 -4.54
C ASN A 142 -1.14 -6.92 -3.49
N PRO A 143 -1.90 -7.97 -3.15
CA PRO A 143 -2.83 -7.93 -2.04
C PRO A 143 -2.10 -7.82 -0.69
N PHE A 144 -2.83 -7.38 0.32
CA PHE A 144 -2.43 -7.48 1.72
C PHE A 144 -2.92 -8.81 2.31
N SER A 145 -2.10 -9.38 3.18
CA SER A 145 -2.49 -10.46 4.08
C SER A 145 -2.78 -9.87 5.45
N ILE A 146 -3.99 -10.12 5.95
CA ILE A 146 -4.47 -9.68 7.26
C ILE A 146 -4.53 -10.91 8.16
N ILE A 147 -3.88 -10.85 9.31
CA ILE A 147 -3.99 -11.85 10.38
C ILE A 147 -4.84 -11.23 11.49
N LEU A 148 -5.89 -11.93 11.89
CA LEU A 148 -6.78 -11.52 13.00
C LEU A 148 -6.71 -12.54 14.13
N ASP A 149 -6.65 -12.04 15.36
CA ASP A 149 -6.70 -12.82 16.61
C ASP A 149 -8.16 -13.27 16.86
N THR A 150 -8.55 -14.37 16.21
CA THR A 150 -9.90 -14.92 16.30
C THR A 150 -10.11 -15.81 17.53
N ASP A 151 -9.03 -16.25 18.16
CA ASP A 151 -9.01 -17.02 19.41
C ASP A 151 -8.91 -16.13 20.66
N TYR A 152 -8.80 -14.81 20.50
CA TYR A 152 -8.71 -13.82 21.57
C TYR A 152 -7.58 -14.10 22.56
N ALA A 153 -6.50 -14.72 22.08
CA ALA A 153 -5.35 -15.09 22.87
C ALA A 153 -4.38 -13.90 23.08
N GLU A 154 -4.64 -12.75 22.44
CA GLU A 154 -3.76 -11.58 22.39
C GLU A 154 -2.34 -11.91 21.88
N ARG A 155 -2.25 -12.99 21.09
CA ARG A 155 -1.02 -13.51 20.53
C ARG A 155 -1.28 -14.00 19.12
N LEU A 156 -0.50 -13.47 18.19
CA LEU A 156 -0.50 -13.93 16.80
C LEU A 156 0.74 -14.79 16.55
N GLU A 157 0.54 -15.96 15.98
CA GLU A 157 1.58 -16.92 15.63
C GLU A 157 1.33 -17.43 14.22
N PHE A 158 2.05 -16.88 13.25
CA PHE A 158 1.84 -17.15 11.84
C PHE A 158 3.14 -17.19 11.05
N LYS A 159 3.09 -17.82 9.87
CA LYS A 159 4.22 -17.91 8.94
C LYS A 159 3.92 -17.04 7.72
N PRO A 160 4.40 -15.78 7.67
CA PRO A 160 4.25 -14.95 6.47
C PRO A 160 5.07 -15.50 5.29
N SER A 161 6.19 -16.17 5.58
CA SER A 161 7.02 -16.88 4.61
C SER A 161 7.50 -18.19 5.23
N LYS A 162 8.81 -18.44 5.29
CA LYS A 162 9.37 -19.68 5.87
C LYS A 162 9.56 -19.63 7.39
N SER A 163 9.79 -18.45 7.95
CA SER A 163 9.99 -18.26 9.39
C SER A 163 8.67 -18.07 10.13
N LEU A 164 8.59 -18.66 11.32
CA LEU A 164 7.50 -18.40 12.25
C LEU A 164 7.70 -17.03 12.88
N VAL A 165 6.64 -16.22 12.88
CA VAL A 165 6.59 -14.93 13.53
C VAL A 165 5.56 -14.99 14.64
N THR A 166 5.99 -14.61 15.84
CA THR A 166 5.14 -14.49 17.01
C THR A 166 5.06 -13.03 17.42
N LEU A 167 3.84 -12.51 17.53
CA LEU A 167 3.55 -11.16 17.99
C LEU A 167 2.64 -11.23 19.21
N ASN A 168 3.16 -10.81 20.36
CA ASN A 168 2.38 -10.73 21.60
C ASN A 168 1.74 -9.34 21.74
N GLY A 169 0.58 -9.26 22.38
CA GLY A 169 -0.13 -8.01 22.67
C GLY A 169 -0.71 -7.34 21.42
N ARG A 170 -0.90 -8.09 20.33
CA ARG A 170 -1.46 -7.58 19.07
C ARG A 170 -2.64 -8.42 18.65
N ARG A 171 -3.71 -7.73 18.26
CA ARG A 171 -4.97 -8.34 17.77
C ARG A 171 -5.03 -8.49 16.26
N CYS A 172 -4.20 -7.70 15.56
CA CYS A 172 -4.12 -7.72 14.10
C CYS A 172 -2.67 -7.51 13.63
N ALA A 173 -2.29 -8.25 12.60
CA ALA A 173 -1.07 -8.01 11.84
C ALA A 173 -1.38 -7.96 10.35
N VAL A 174 -0.73 -7.06 9.63
CA VAL A 174 -0.94 -6.90 8.19
C VAL A 174 0.41 -6.89 7.51
N PHE A 175 0.51 -7.60 6.39
CA PHE A 175 1.71 -7.58 5.57
C PHE A 175 1.43 -7.72 4.08
N SER A 176 2.39 -7.29 3.25
CA SER A 176 2.39 -7.46 1.80
C SER A 176 3.82 -7.63 1.30
N ALA A 177 3.97 -8.28 0.15
CA ALA A 177 5.26 -8.64 -0.44
C ALA A 177 6.03 -7.45 -1.02
N GLY A 178 5.40 -6.29 -1.20
CA GLY A 178 6.10 -5.09 -1.67
C GLY A 178 6.63 -5.20 -3.11
N GLN A 179 7.77 -4.58 -3.40
CA GLN A 179 8.25 -4.41 -4.78
C GLN A 179 8.62 -5.73 -5.48
N ASP A 180 9.25 -6.67 -4.77
CA ASP A 180 9.81 -7.89 -5.33
C ASP A 180 8.80 -9.04 -5.47
N LYS A 181 7.60 -8.85 -4.91
CA LYS A 181 6.49 -9.81 -4.86
C LYS A 181 6.85 -11.12 -4.16
N LYS A 182 7.86 -11.12 -3.30
CA LYS A 182 8.31 -12.30 -2.56
C LYS A 182 8.28 -12.03 -1.07
N LEU A 183 7.50 -12.84 -0.35
CA LEU A 183 7.44 -12.77 1.11
C LEU A 183 8.72 -13.31 1.75
N GLY A 184 9.18 -12.63 2.79
CA GLY A 184 10.39 -12.96 3.55
C GLY A 184 11.62 -12.14 3.13
N THR A 185 11.44 -11.00 2.45
CA THR A 185 12.54 -10.15 1.99
C THR A 185 12.52 -8.78 2.70
N ALA A 186 13.55 -7.96 2.45
CA ALA A 186 13.64 -6.62 3.03
C ALA A 186 12.59 -5.62 2.45
N ASP A 187 11.99 -5.98 1.33
CA ASP A 187 10.97 -5.17 0.64
C ASP A 187 9.56 -5.38 1.20
N ASP A 188 9.37 -6.42 2.01
CA ASP A 188 8.12 -6.69 2.70
C ASP A 188 7.63 -5.46 3.48
N VAL A 189 6.35 -5.17 3.30
CA VAL A 189 5.62 -4.20 4.09
C VAL A 189 4.94 -4.98 5.20
N LYS A 190 5.26 -4.66 6.44
CA LYS A 190 4.76 -5.36 7.62
C LYS A 190 4.45 -4.36 8.73
N THR A 191 3.47 -4.68 9.57
CA THR A 191 3.11 -3.82 10.70
C THR A 191 3.94 -4.07 11.96
N TRP A 192 4.90 -5.01 11.94
CA TRP A 192 5.79 -5.36 13.06
C TRP A 192 7.28 -5.15 12.77
#